data_AF-A0A1X0NGF4-F1
#
_entry.id   AF-A0A1X0NGF4-F1
#
_cell.length_a   1.000
_cell.length_b   1.000
_cell.length_c   1.000
_cell.angle_alpha   90.00
_cell.angle_beta   90.00
_cell.angle_gamma   90.00
#
_symmetry.space_group_name_H-M   'P 1'
#
loop_
_entity.id
_entity.type
_entity.pdbx_description
1 polymer ?
#
loop_
_entity_poly.entity_id
_entity_poly.type
_entity_poly.pdbx_seq_one_letter_code
_entity_poly.pdbx_strand_id
1 'polypeptide(L)'
;MFVQLHRVVYLLVLLQCCVCVAYGNTEAGVGGHGTSGSGGDVLGEEMNVLALTPKPVNVNYTDAEINGDQEIDTDLKLVVKQTLLRLRDSQIPFANATACKSIWERAIEANNETVKKSKDAVEKIKNFGERIDNFTEKKNKGENKLKLKDGVEAEGFKKLVDEINAELKKSKSEIPDAKKMETIDGAVYTKHVCLTVRGNAKNALDNLKRSLEDYETFKKETAKSTKAKEVKEAGENRRDALEKVLAQLRLVELDAERSVSKAKDQVKDWADALGRFFRLGEMVTALASTDDARAESAIKTANNETVEEIKKVATEQKVKDIRKLVNEVDDATKTRRVTIVEKIKKEVESANVKAAARVEEEVREAIKAKEIADEEERARKAREEEEARRDAEEKAKQKAEEEKARKAEEEEEARRVAEEKAKQKAEEEKARKAKEEEAKQAAEVAKEKVKEEAKKKKDGSSSPALMHSPLLLLLLSVLGCTLVC
;
A
#
# COMPACT_ATOMS: atom_id res chain seq x y z
N MET A 1 -38.09 14.51 9.95
CA MET A 1 -36.68 14.61 10.41
C MET A 1 -35.64 14.59 9.29
N PHE A 2 -35.81 13.82 8.20
CA PHE A 2 -34.83 13.76 7.10
C PHE A 2 -34.56 15.12 6.40
N VAL A 3 -35.57 15.96 6.21
CA VAL A 3 -35.40 17.28 5.56
C VAL A 3 -34.59 18.26 6.42
N GLN A 4 -34.64 18.13 7.75
CA GLN A 4 -33.84 18.95 8.66
C GLN A 4 -32.37 18.54 8.65
N LEU A 5 -32.06 17.23 8.53
CA LEU A 5 -30.68 16.75 8.45
C LEU A 5 -29.97 17.26 7.19
N HIS A 6 -30.65 17.25 6.04
CA HIS A 6 -30.07 17.73 4.79
C HIS A 6 -29.68 19.22 4.86
N ARG A 7 -30.51 20.05 5.49
CA ARG A 7 -30.21 21.49 5.65
C ARG A 7 -28.96 21.73 6.52
N VAL A 8 -28.74 20.91 7.54
CA VAL A 8 -27.55 21.01 8.39
C VAL A 8 -26.29 20.58 7.64
N VAL A 9 -26.37 19.54 6.80
CA VAL A 9 -25.23 19.09 5.98
C VAL A 9 -24.82 20.17 4.97
N TYR A 10 -25.78 20.81 4.28
CA TYR A 10 -25.46 21.92 3.38
C TYR A 10 -24.80 23.11 4.09
N LEU A 11 -25.26 23.44 5.29
CA LEU A 11 -24.64 24.49 6.11
C LEU A 11 -23.20 24.15 6.50
N LEU A 12 -22.93 22.90 6.90
CA LEU A 12 -21.57 22.47 7.27
C LEU A 12 -20.61 22.49 6.07
N VAL A 13 -21.06 22.05 4.90
CA VAL A 13 -20.26 22.10 3.66
C VAL A 13 -19.96 23.55 3.27
N LEU A 14 -20.94 24.46 3.41
CA LEU A 14 -20.78 25.87 3.08
C LEU A 14 -19.83 26.56 4.08
N LEU A 15 -19.92 26.24 5.37
CA LEU A 15 -19.02 26.75 6.41
C LEU A 15 -17.59 26.27 6.18
N GLN A 16 -17.39 25.01 5.81
CA GLN A 16 -16.07 24.47 5.49
C GLN A 16 -15.48 25.12 4.24
N CYS A 17 -16.31 25.45 3.25
CA CYS A 17 -15.90 26.21 2.07
C CYS A 17 -15.45 27.65 2.46
N CYS A 18 -16.19 28.32 3.34
CA CYS A 18 -15.83 29.67 3.85
C CYS A 18 -14.51 29.67 4.65
N VAL A 19 -14.27 28.66 5.47
CA VAL A 19 -13.01 28.54 6.25
C VAL A 19 -11.81 28.33 5.31
N CYS A 20 -11.94 27.49 4.28
CA CYS A 20 -10.88 27.28 3.29
C CYS A 20 -10.53 28.56 2.53
N VAL A 21 -11.52 29.41 2.21
CA VAL A 21 -11.30 30.70 1.54
C VAL A 21 -10.62 31.72 2.46
N ALA A 22 -10.98 31.75 3.75
CA ALA A 22 -10.39 32.67 4.72
C ALA A 22 -8.90 32.37 5.00
N TYR A 23 -8.53 31.09 5.12
CA TYR A 23 -7.13 30.71 5.37
C TYR A 23 -6.21 30.90 4.16
N GLY A 24 -6.75 30.95 2.94
CA GLY A 24 -5.97 31.19 1.72
C GLY A 24 -5.39 32.60 1.59
N ASN A 25 -5.85 33.57 2.38
CA ASN A 25 -5.42 34.97 2.30
C ASN A 25 -4.30 35.36 3.29
N THR A 26 -3.83 34.45 4.14
CA THR A 26 -2.96 34.80 5.28
C THR A 26 -1.45 34.61 5.08
N GLU A 27 -0.98 34.08 3.95
CA GLU A 27 0.47 33.79 3.76
C GLU A 27 1.24 34.85 2.94
N ALA A 28 0.85 36.12 3.04
CA ALA A 28 1.63 37.22 2.49
C ALA A 28 2.47 37.90 3.58
N GLY A 29 3.59 37.28 3.98
CA GLY A 29 4.67 38.03 4.62
C GLY A 29 5.41 37.33 5.75
N VAL A 30 6.40 36.49 5.42
CA VAL A 30 7.57 36.29 6.29
C VAL A 30 8.82 36.21 5.41
N GLY A 31 9.75 37.13 5.67
CA GLY A 31 10.97 37.36 4.89
C GLY A 31 11.98 36.22 4.94
N GLY A 32 12.64 36.00 3.81
CA GLY A 32 13.67 34.99 3.62
C GLY A 32 15.01 35.39 4.25
N HIS A 33 15.62 34.43 4.94
CA HIS A 33 17.04 34.43 5.27
C HIS A 33 17.71 33.34 4.44
N GLY A 34 18.61 33.74 3.53
CA GLY A 34 19.23 32.86 2.55
C GLY A 34 20.43 32.11 3.11
N THR A 35 20.38 30.78 3.07
CA THR A 35 21.55 29.92 3.21
C THR A 35 21.84 29.25 1.88
N SER A 36 22.97 29.64 1.29
CA SER A 36 23.59 29.03 0.11
C SER A 36 24.21 27.69 0.52
N GLY A 37 23.66 26.59 0.00
CA GLY A 37 24.19 25.23 0.16
C GLY A 37 24.38 24.57 -1.21
N SER A 38 25.63 24.25 -1.52
CA SER A 38 26.11 23.55 -2.70
C SER A 38 25.35 22.23 -2.92
N GLY A 39 24.66 22.12 -4.07
CA GLY A 39 23.97 20.90 -4.49
C GLY A 39 24.92 19.96 -5.21
N GLY A 40 25.23 18.84 -4.56
CA GLY A 40 25.82 17.67 -5.19
C GLY A 40 24.74 16.78 -5.81
N ASP A 41 25.05 16.28 -7.00
CA ASP A 41 24.22 15.39 -7.81
C ASP A 41 23.73 14.15 -7.03
N VAL A 42 22.43 14.12 -6.74
CA VAL A 42 21.70 12.91 -6.29
C VAL A 42 20.40 12.84 -7.10
N LEU A 43 20.51 12.52 -8.38
CA LEU A 43 19.37 12.19 -9.24
C LEU A 43 19.77 11.00 -10.09
N GLY A 44 19.55 9.78 -9.58
CA GLY A 44 19.95 8.56 -10.29
C GLY A 44 19.27 7.28 -9.84
N GLU A 45 18.21 7.33 -9.05
CA GLU A 45 17.34 6.18 -8.82
C GLU A 45 15.92 6.60 -9.19
N GLU A 46 15.47 6.21 -10.39
CA GLU A 46 14.05 6.18 -10.72
C GLU A 46 13.38 5.20 -9.75
N MET A 47 12.94 5.74 -8.61
CA MET A 47 12.28 4.97 -7.58
C MET A 47 10.93 4.52 -8.15
N ASN A 48 10.91 3.26 -8.60
CA ASN A 48 9.77 2.63 -9.24
C ASN A 48 8.52 2.90 -8.40
N VAL A 49 7.56 3.68 -8.94
CA VAL A 49 6.32 4.06 -8.24
C VAL A 49 5.51 2.81 -7.86
N LEU A 50 5.76 1.68 -8.53
CA LEU A 50 5.20 0.37 -8.17
C LEU A 50 5.82 -0.24 -6.90
N ALA A 51 7.04 0.14 -6.50
CA ALA A 51 7.64 -0.30 -5.23
C ALA A 51 7.05 0.43 -4.01
N LEU A 52 6.15 1.40 -4.24
CA LEU A 52 5.41 2.12 -3.21
C LEU A 52 4.01 1.57 -2.99
N THR A 53 3.57 0.55 -3.74
CA THR A 53 2.30 -0.08 -3.42
C THR A 53 2.52 -0.90 -2.15
N PRO A 54 2.03 -0.46 -0.97
CA PRO A 54 2.00 -1.35 0.18
C PRO A 54 1.27 -2.61 -0.26
N LYS A 55 1.74 -3.78 0.19
CA LYS A 55 1.00 -5.03 -0.03
C LYS A 55 -0.48 -4.76 0.27
N PRO A 56 -1.41 -5.17 -0.61
CA PRO A 56 -2.82 -4.93 -0.39
C PRO A 56 -3.15 -5.40 1.02
N VAL A 57 -3.64 -4.46 1.83
CA VAL A 57 -4.00 -4.72 3.21
C VAL A 57 -5.26 -5.59 3.16
N ASN A 58 -5.07 -6.90 3.15
CA ASN A 58 -6.14 -7.88 3.01
C ASN A 58 -6.82 -8.17 4.37
N VAL A 59 -7.00 -7.13 5.17
CA VAL A 59 -7.59 -7.26 6.51
C VAL A 59 -8.97 -6.64 6.46
N ASN A 60 -9.97 -7.49 6.17
CA ASN A 60 -11.38 -7.11 6.12
C ASN A 60 -12.19 -8.04 7.04
N TYR A 61 -12.00 -7.86 8.34
CA TYR A 61 -12.78 -8.57 9.35
C TYR A 61 -14.15 -7.91 9.54
N THR A 62 -15.19 -8.72 9.55
CA THR A 62 -16.55 -8.35 9.92
C THR A 62 -16.69 -8.17 11.42
N ASP A 63 -17.71 -7.43 11.86
CA ASP A 63 -18.03 -7.30 13.28
C ASP A 63 -18.29 -8.64 13.96
N ALA A 64 -18.89 -9.61 13.23
CA ALA A 64 -19.13 -10.94 13.74
C ALA A 64 -17.81 -11.72 13.97
N GLU A 65 -16.88 -11.65 13.02
CA GLU A 65 -15.56 -12.27 13.16
C GLU A 65 -14.78 -11.67 14.34
N ILE A 66 -14.84 -10.35 14.54
CA ILE A 66 -14.17 -9.68 15.66
C ILE A 66 -14.85 -10.04 16.98
N ASN A 67 -16.19 -9.99 17.04
CA ASN A 67 -16.94 -10.29 18.26
C ASN A 67 -16.80 -11.76 18.70
N GLY A 68 -16.67 -12.68 17.73
CA GLY A 68 -16.48 -14.11 17.97
C GLY A 68 -15.06 -14.50 18.39
N ASP A 69 -14.09 -13.58 18.30
CA ASP A 69 -12.75 -13.82 18.84
C ASP A 69 -12.79 -13.75 20.38
N GLN A 70 -12.57 -14.90 21.03
CA GLN A 70 -12.57 -15.02 22.49
C GLN A 70 -11.25 -14.56 23.12
N GLU A 71 -10.19 -14.39 22.32
CA GLU A 71 -8.88 -13.93 22.80
C GLU A 71 -8.81 -12.41 22.95
N ILE A 72 -9.84 -11.70 22.45
CA ILE A 72 -9.96 -10.25 22.50
C ILE A 72 -11.06 -9.87 23.50
N ASP A 73 -10.72 -9.02 24.49
CA ASP A 73 -11.73 -8.43 25.38
C ASP A 73 -12.58 -7.36 24.68
N THR A 74 -13.59 -6.84 25.38
CA THR A 74 -14.52 -5.84 24.81
C THR A 74 -13.82 -4.55 24.38
N ASP A 75 -12.80 -4.11 25.10
CA ASP A 75 -12.13 -2.84 24.84
C ASP A 75 -11.17 -2.97 23.65
N LEU A 76 -10.39 -4.05 23.58
CA LEU A 76 -9.55 -4.33 22.42
C LEU A 76 -10.39 -4.60 21.16
N LYS A 77 -11.61 -5.19 21.28
CA LYS A 77 -12.54 -5.30 20.14
C LYS A 77 -12.90 -3.93 19.57
N LEU A 78 -13.10 -2.93 20.43
CA LEU A 78 -13.38 -1.56 19.99
C LEU A 78 -12.18 -0.96 19.27
N VAL A 79 -10.98 -1.12 19.81
CA VAL A 79 -9.73 -0.65 19.17
C VAL A 79 -9.57 -1.29 17.79
N VAL A 80 -9.70 -2.61 17.68
CA VAL A 80 -9.60 -3.35 16.41
C VAL A 80 -10.59 -2.83 15.37
N LYS A 81 -11.86 -2.63 15.75
CA LYS A 81 -12.89 -2.08 14.84
C LYS A 81 -12.56 -0.66 14.40
N GLN A 82 -12.12 0.19 15.32
CA GLN A 82 -11.73 1.56 14.99
C GLN A 82 -10.55 1.59 14.03
N THR A 83 -9.53 0.76 14.24
CA THR A 83 -8.37 0.68 13.34
C THR A 83 -8.77 0.20 11.96
N LEU A 84 -9.64 -0.81 11.85
CA LEU A 84 -10.17 -1.28 10.56
C LEU A 84 -10.92 -0.16 9.81
N LEU A 85 -11.73 0.62 10.52
CA LEU A 85 -12.40 1.77 9.93
C LEU A 85 -11.39 2.82 9.45
N ARG A 86 -10.38 3.17 10.25
CA ARG A 86 -9.33 4.13 9.86
C ARG A 86 -8.49 3.63 8.70
N LEU A 87 -8.19 2.34 8.66
CA LEU A 87 -7.51 1.68 7.55
C LEU A 87 -8.28 1.89 6.26
N ARG A 88 -9.59 1.60 6.26
CA ARG A 88 -10.47 1.81 5.10
C ARG A 88 -10.55 3.29 4.70
N ASP A 89 -10.78 4.18 5.67
CA ASP A 89 -10.88 5.63 5.42
C ASP A 89 -9.58 6.23 4.86
N SER A 90 -8.42 5.62 5.16
CA SER A 90 -7.11 6.08 4.73
C SER A 90 -6.75 5.70 3.29
N GLN A 91 -7.46 4.76 2.69
CA GLN A 91 -7.18 4.25 1.35
C GLN A 91 -7.29 5.33 0.27
N ILE A 92 -8.40 6.08 0.27
CA ILE A 92 -8.66 7.14 -0.71
C ILE A 92 -7.65 8.29 -0.55
N PRO A 93 -7.40 8.86 0.66
CA PRO A 93 -6.38 9.88 0.86
C PRO A 93 -4.98 9.45 0.41
N PHE A 94 -4.58 8.19 0.68
CA PHE A 94 -3.30 7.66 0.21
C PHE A 94 -3.22 7.59 -1.33
N ALA A 95 -4.27 7.05 -1.96
CA ALA A 95 -4.35 6.92 -3.40
C ALA A 95 -4.32 8.29 -4.09
N ASN A 96 -5.07 9.26 -3.56
CA ASN A 96 -5.09 10.63 -4.04
C ASN A 96 -3.74 11.32 -3.86
N ALA A 97 -3.07 11.15 -2.71
CA ALA A 97 -1.74 11.71 -2.47
C ALA A 97 -0.71 11.19 -3.47
N THR A 98 -0.77 9.89 -3.78
CA THR A 98 0.10 9.25 -4.78
C THR A 98 -0.18 9.80 -6.18
N ALA A 99 -1.46 9.92 -6.56
CA ALA A 99 -1.84 10.50 -7.85
C ALA A 99 -1.39 11.97 -7.98
N CYS A 100 -1.57 12.76 -6.92
CA CYS A 100 -1.18 14.16 -6.91
C CYS A 100 0.34 14.32 -7.04
N LYS A 101 1.13 13.48 -6.36
CA LYS A 101 2.58 13.43 -6.52
C LYS A 101 2.96 13.31 -8.00
N SER A 102 2.41 12.33 -8.71
CA SER A 102 2.71 12.09 -10.13
C SER A 102 2.26 13.22 -11.06
N ILE A 103 1.11 13.86 -10.78
CA ILE A 103 0.65 15.03 -11.55
C ILE A 103 1.60 16.21 -11.33
N TRP A 104 2.04 16.42 -10.09
CA TRP A 104 2.91 17.52 -9.73
C TRP A 104 4.32 17.35 -10.31
N GLU A 105 4.89 16.14 -10.26
CA GLU A 105 6.17 15.82 -10.91
C GLU A 105 6.12 16.11 -12.41
N ARG A 106 5.05 15.72 -13.12
CA ARG A 106 4.88 16.05 -14.54
C ARG A 106 4.81 17.55 -14.81
N ALA A 107 4.14 18.31 -13.93
CA ALA A 107 4.07 19.76 -14.07
C ALA A 107 5.45 20.42 -13.87
N ILE A 108 6.24 19.92 -12.91
CA ILE A 108 7.63 20.36 -12.66
C ILE A 108 8.52 20.03 -13.85
N GLU A 109 8.42 18.81 -14.40
CA GLU A 109 9.19 18.38 -15.57
C GLU A 109 8.90 19.26 -16.78
N ALA A 110 7.62 19.48 -17.12
CA ALA A 110 7.22 20.35 -18.22
C ALA A 110 7.74 21.79 -18.06
N ASN A 111 7.75 22.30 -16.82
CA ASN A 111 8.31 23.61 -16.52
C ASN A 111 9.84 23.63 -16.67
N ASN A 112 10.54 22.63 -16.13
CA ASN A 112 11.99 22.49 -16.26
C ASN A 112 12.44 22.32 -17.71
N GLU A 113 11.68 21.61 -18.54
CA GLU A 113 11.94 21.53 -19.97
C GLU A 113 11.81 22.89 -20.66
N THR A 114 10.79 23.66 -20.29
CA THR A 114 10.57 25.02 -20.82
C THR A 114 11.79 25.90 -20.49
N VAL A 115 12.26 25.83 -19.24
CA VAL A 115 13.46 26.54 -18.78
C VAL A 115 14.70 26.11 -19.56
N LYS A 116 14.94 24.79 -19.64
CA LYS A 116 16.09 24.20 -20.33
C LYS A 116 16.14 24.60 -21.82
N LYS A 117 15.01 24.51 -22.53
CA LYS A 117 14.92 24.85 -23.97
C LYS A 117 15.24 26.31 -24.27
N SER A 118 15.09 27.21 -23.30
CA SER A 118 15.32 28.65 -23.48
C SER A 118 16.57 29.17 -22.77
N LYS A 119 17.35 28.30 -22.11
CA LYS A 119 18.49 28.69 -21.28
C LYS A 119 19.57 29.41 -22.09
N ASP A 120 20.03 28.79 -23.18
CA ASP A 120 21.13 29.32 -23.99
C ASP A 120 20.78 30.66 -24.62
N ALA A 121 19.54 30.82 -25.06
CA ALA A 121 19.05 32.06 -25.63
C ALA A 121 19.01 33.19 -24.60
N VAL A 122 18.57 32.89 -23.38
CA VAL A 122 18.55 33.88 -22.29
C VAL A 122 19.96 34.31 -21.91
N GLU A 123 20.89 33.37 -21.83
CA GLU A 123 22.29 33.68 -21.49
C GLU A 123 22.93 34.59 -22.54
N LYS A 124 22.74 34.31 -23.82
CA LYS A 124 23.22 35.17 -24.91
C LYS A 124 22.57 36.55 -24.90
N ILE A 125 21.26 36.60 -24.68
CA ILE A 125 20.51 37.84 -24.68
C ILE A 125 20.88 38.73 -23.49
N LYS A 126 21.19 38.12 -22.34
CA LYS A 126 21.76 38.81 -21.19
C LYS A 126 23.15 39.39 -21.50
N ASN A 127 24.01 38.62 -22.16
CA ASN A 127 25.33 39.08 -22.61
C ASN A 127 25.19 40.27 -23.58
N PHE A 128 24.24 40.24 -24.52
CA PHE A 128 23.97 41.41 -25.36
C PHE A 128 23.54 42.63 -24.54
N GLY A 129 22.75 42.45 -23.48
CA GLY A 129 22.40 43.52 -22.54
C GLY A 129 23.62 44.21 -21.92
N GLU A 130 24.63 43.43 -21.51
CA GLU A 130 25.90 43.94 -20.96
C GLU A 130 26.74 44.63 -22.03
N ARG A 131 26.78 44.07 -23.25
CA ARG A 131 27.48 44.68 -24.38
C ARG A 131 26.85 46.01 -24.79
N ILE A 132 25.52 46.15 -24.75
CA ILE A 132 24.84 47.43 -24.98
C ILE A 132 25.31 48.48 -23.96
N ASP A 133 25.50 48.11 -22.69
CA ASP A 133 25.99 49.02 -21.66
C ASP A 133 27.44 49.46 -21.90
N ASN A 134 28.23 48.73 -22.70
CA ASN A 134 29.57 49.17 -23.11
C ASN A 134 29.52 50.31 -24.12
N PHE A 135 28.53 50.30 -25.03
CA PHE A 135 28.38 51.32 -26.08
C PHE A 135 27.47 52.48 -25.70
N THR A 136 26.61 52.30 -24.70
CA THR A 136 25.56 53.27 -24.36
C THR A 136 25.63 53.72 -22.91
N GLU A 137 25.13 54.91 -22.65
CA GLU A 137 24.90 55.43 -21.31
C GLU A 137 23.53 56.10 -21.22
N LYS A 138 23.02 56.28 -20.01
CA LYS A 138 21.73 56.97 -19.80
C LYS A 138 21.91 58.45 -20.11
N LYS A 139 20.97 59.04 -20.86
CA LYS A 139 21.00 60.47 -21.23
C LYS A 139 21.01 61.39 -20.00
N ASN A 140 20.11 61.13 -19.05
CA ASN A 140 19.97 61.86 -17.79
C ASN A 140 19.68 60.89 -16.64
N LYS A 141 20.04 61.27 -15.40
CA LYS A 141 19.73 60.49 -14.20
C LYS A 141 18.21 60.44 -13.98
N GLY A 142 17.59 59.29 -14.23
CA GLY A 142 16.14 59.07 -14.13
C GLY A 142 15.41 58.96 -15.47
N GLU A 143 16.06 59.31 -16.58
CA GLU A 143 15.50 59.04 -17.92
C GLU A 143 15.83 57.61 -18.38
N ASN A 144 14.85 56.95 -18.99
CA ASN A 144 15.02 55.65 -19.63
C ASN A 144 15.59 55.74 -21.06
N LYS A 145 16.06 56.93 -21.49
CA LYS A 145 16.63 57.15 -22.81
C LYS A 145 18.13 56.84 -22.80
N LEU A 146 18.59 56.10 -23.81
CA LEU A 146 20.00 55.80 -24.03
C LEU A 146 20.62 56.85 -24.97
N LYS A 147 21.92 57.09 -24.82
CA LYS A 147 22.79 57.77 -25.80
C LYS A 147 24.06 56.95 -26.00
N LEU A 148 24.72 57.11 -27.15
CA LEU A 148 26.05 56.53 -27.37
C LEU A 148 27.07 57.20 -26.44
N LYS A 149 28.02 56.42 -25.94
CA LYS A 149 29.19 56.97 -25.25
C LYS A 149 30.12 57.66 -26.24
N ASP A 150 30.90 58.61 -25.73
CA ASP A 150 31.94 59.27 -26.52
C ASP A 150 33.01 58.27 -26.97
N GLY A 151 33.45 58.39 -28.23
CA GLY A 151 34.53 57.54 -28.77
C GLY A 151 34.10 56.14 -29.22
N VAL A 152 32.80 55.83 -29.26
CA VAL A 152 32.31 54.55 -29.77
C VAL A 152 32.70 54.35 -31.24
N GLU A 153 33.25 53.17 -31.53
CA GLU A 153 33.52 52.70 -32.89
C GLU A 153 32.21 52.25 -33.58
N ALA A 154 31.89 52.86 -34.72
CA ALA A 154 30.67 52.58 -35.49
C ALA A 154 30.54 51.11 -35.89
N GLU A 155 31.64 50.50 -36.35
CA GLU A 155 31.63 49.10 -36.84
C GLU A 155 31.36 48.11 -35.70
N GLY A 156 31.96 48.33 -34.52
CA GLY A 156 31.70 47.52 -33.34
C GLY A 156 30.25 47.60 -32.87
N PHE A 157 29.65 48.80 -32.91
CA PHE A 157 28.24 49.00 -32.57
C PHE A 157 27.31 48.32 -33.59
N LYS A 158 27.57 48.49 -34.89
CA LYS A 158 26.82 47.81 -35.96
C LYS A 158 26.84 46.30 -35.78
N LYS A 159 28.03 45.72 -35.56
CA LYS A 159 28.18 44.29 -35.36
C LYS A 159 27.33 43.78 -34.19
N LEU A 160 27.27 44.52 -33.09
CA LEU A 160 26.39 44.20 -31.96
C LEU A 160 24.91 44.21 -32.37
N VAL A 161 24.46 45.23 -33.10
CA VAL A 161 23.06 45.35 -33.57
C VAL A 161 22.70 44.18 -34.49
N ASP A 162 23.58 43.81 -35.43
CA ASP A 162 23.37 42.69 -36.35
C ASP A 162 23.32 41.34 -35.60
N GLU A 163 24.20 41.14 -34.62
CA GLU A 163 24.20 39.94 -33.77
C GLU A 163 22.93 39.82 -32.91
N ILE A 164 22.44 40.93 -32.36
CA ILE A 164 21.16 40.97 -31.62
C ILE A 164 20.01 40.57 -32.54
N ASN A 165 19.93 41.14 -33.75
CA ASN A 165 18.86 40.82 -34.69
C ASN A 165 18.91 39.34 -35.11
N ALA A 166 20.10 38.82 -35.41
CA ALA A 166 20.28 37.42 -35.77
C ALA A 166 19.83 36.48 -34.65
N GLU A 167 20.20 36.75 -33.39
CA GLU A 167 19.77 35.92 -32.27
C GLU A 167 18.27 36.08 -31.98
N LEU A 168 17.70 37.29 -32.08
CA LEU A 168 16.25 37.49 -31.92
C LEU A 168 15.42 36.73 -32.97
N LYS A 169 15.91 36.66 -34.22
CA LYS A 169 15.29 35.84 -35.27
C LYS A 169 15.38 34.35 -34.93
N LYS A 170 16.54 33.89 -34.46
CA LYS A 170 16.78 32.50 -34.07
C LYS A 170 15.93 32.08 -32.86
N SER A 171 15.89 32.92 -31.83
CA SER A 171 15.22 32.67 -30.55
C SER A 171 13.79 33.19 -30.48
N LYS A 172 13.18 33.53 -31.62
CA LYS A 172 11.81 34.07 -31.68
C LYS A 172 10.79 33.14 -31.02
N SER A 173 10.95 31.83 -31.19
CA SER A 173 10.11 30.79 -30.58
C SER A 173 10.40 30.54 -29.10
N GLU A 174 11.49 31.10 -28.55
CA GLU A 174 11.93 30.94 -27.15
C GLU A 174 11.49 32.11 -26.27
N ILE A 175 11.14 33.26 -26.86
CA ILE A 175 10.53 34.39 -26.17
C ILE A 175 9.28 33.92 -25.39
N PRO A 176 9.15 34.23 -24.09
CA PRO A 176 7.97 33.88 -23.30
C PRO A 176 6.69 34.41 -23.94
N ASP A 177 5.69 33.53 -24.02
CA ASP A 177 4.34 33.85 -24.50
C ASP A 177 3.30 33.29 -23.52
N ALA A 178 2.02 33.57 -23.78
CA ALA A 178 0.94 33.10 -22.91
C ALA A 178 0.97 31.58 -22.71
N LYS A 179 1.30 30.80 -23.75
CA LYS A 179 1.32 29.33 -23.72
C LYS A 179 2.43 28.78 -22.82
N LYS A 180 3.64 29.34 -22.88
CA LYS A 180 4.71 28.96 -21.94
C LYS A 180 4.41 29.39 -20.51
N MET A 181 3.67 30.48 -20.33
CA MET A 181 3.20 30.85 -19.00
C MET A 181 2.17 29.87 -18.45
N GLU A 182 1.43 29.14 -19.31
CA GLU A 182 0.54 28.08 -18.85
C GLU A 182 1.27 26.94 -18.14
N THR A 183 2.53 26.63 -18.51
CA THR A 183 3.30 25.58 -17.82
C THR A 183 3.76 26.05 -16.44
N ILE A 184 4.21 27.30 -16.31
CA ILE A 184 4.57 27.93 -15.03
C ILE A 184 3.35 28.05 -14.12
N ASP A 185 2.26 28.63 -14.63
CA ASP A 185 0.98 28.74 -13.92
C ASP A 185 0.49 27.34 -13.53
N GLY A 186 0.62 26.36 -14.43
CA GLY A 186 0.24 24.98 -14.18
C GLY A 186 0.97 24.37 -12.99
N ALA A 187 2.28 24.53 -12.89
CA ALA A 187 3.05 24.07 -11.73
C ALA A 187 2.61 24.77 -10.42
N VAL A 188 2.30 26.06 -10.47
CA VAL A 188 1.79 26.83 -9.31
C VAL A 188 0.42 26.33 -8.86
N TYR A 189 -0.52 26.09 -9.78
CA TYR A 189 -1.86 25.64 -9.40
C TYR A 189 -1.91 24.18 -8.98
N THR A 190 -1.07 23.33 -9.57
CA THR A 190 -0.93 21.95 -9.10
C THR A 190 -0.48 21.92 -7.64
N LYS A 191 0.42 22.82 -7.21
CA LYS A 191 0.76 22.99 -5.78
C LYS A 191 -0.50 23.23 -4.95
N HIS A 192 -1.31 24.23 -5.29
CA HIS A 192 -2.50 24.57 -4.50
C HIS A 192 -3.50 23.41 -4.39
N VAL A 193 -3.76 22.70 -5.49
CA VAL A 193 -4.65 21.54 -5.48
C VAL A 193 -4.05 20.40 -4.65
N CYS A 194 -2.76 20.11 -4.82
CA CYS A 194 -2.09 19.03 -4.09
C CYS A 194 -1.88 19.32 -2.61
N LEU A 195 -1.84 20.58 -2.17
CA LEU A 195 -1.81 20.94 -0.75
C LEU A 195 -3.08 20.49 -0.02
N THR A 196 -4.25 20.62 -0.65
CA THR A 196 -5.52 20.09 -0.10
C THR A 196 -5.47 18.56 0.03
N VAL A 197 -4.99 17.87 -1.01
CA VAL A 197 -4.84 16.41 -1.00
C VAL A 197 -3.85 15.96 0.09
N ARG A 198 -2.73 16.67 0.23
CA ARG A 198 -1.74 16.43 1.29
C ARG A 198 -2.34 16.61 2.68
N GLY A 199 -3.16 17.65 2.89
CA GLY A 199 -3.88 17.87 4.15
C GLY A 199 -4.79 16.69 4.50
N ASN A 200 -5.55 16.18 3.52
CA ASN A 200 -6.41 15.00 3.72
C ASN A 200 -5.60 13.74 4.06
N ALA A 201 -4.49 13.49 3.36
CA ALA A 201 -3.61 12.35 3.65
C ALA A 201 -2.94 12.47 5.03
N LYS A 202 -2.56 13.68 5.45
CA LYS A 202 -2.04 13.94 6.79
C LYS A 202 -3.10 13.66 7.87
N ASN A 203 -4.34 14.11 7.67
CA ASN A 203 -5.42 13.82 8.60
C ASN A 203 -5.68 12.31 8.72
N ALA A 204 -5.62 11.58 7.60
CA ALA A 204 -5.74 10.13 7.61
C ALA A 204 -4.59 9.46 8.38
N LEU A 205 -3.35 9.92 8.18
CA LEU A 205 -2.19 9.46 8.94
C LEU A 205 -2.34 9.70 10.43
N ASP A 206 -2.71 10.92 10.83
CA ASP A 206 -2.83 11.30 12.25
C ASP A 206 -3.94 10.49 12.94
N ASN A 207 -5.06 10.23 12.26
CA ASN A 207 -6.13 9.37 12.79
C ASN A 207 -5.68 7.91 12.95
N LEU A 208 -4.90 7.40 12.00
CA LEU A 208 -4.38 6.03 12.06
C LEU A 208 -3.33 5.87 13.17
N LYS A 209 -2.45 6.87 13.36
CA LYS A 209 -1.48 6.90 14.46
C LYS A 209 -2.15 6.80 15.83
N ARG A 210 -3.17 7.63 16.09
CA ARG A 210 -3.92 7.58 17.35
C ARG A 210 -4.51 6.19 17.61
N SER A 211 -5.13 5.59 16.59
CA SER A 211 -5.71 4.25 16.73
C SER A 211 -4.65 3.15 16.96
N LEU A 212 -3.44 3.32 16.42
CA LEU A 212 -2.32 2.40 16.65
C LEU A 212 -1.70 2.56 18.04
N GLU A 213 -1.67 3.79 18.60
CA GLU A 213 -1.22 4.06 19.96
C GLU A 213 -2.09 3.33 20.99
N ASP A 214 -3.40 3.19 20.73
CA ASP A 214 -4.32 2.47 21.63
C ASP A 214 -3.91 0.99 21.82
N TYR A 215 -3.27 0.34 20.83
CA TYR A 215 -2.78 -1.03 20.97
C TYR A 215 -1.66 -1.18 22.00
N GLU A 216 -0.93 -0.12 22.34
CA GLU A 216 0.12 -0.21 23.35
C GLU A 216 -0.45 -0.46 24.75
N THR A 217 -1.69 -0.01 24.99
CA THR A 217 -2.44 -0.31 26.22
C THR A 217 -2.81 -1.80 26.31
N PHE A 218 -3.00 -2.47 25.16
CA PHE A 218 -3.46 -3.86 25.05
C PHE A 218 -2.38 -4.79 24.49
N LYS A 219 -1.10 -4.52 24.78
CA LYS A 219 0.02 -5.24 24.16
C LYS A 219 -0.01 -6.75 24.40
N LYS A 220 -0.44 -7.20 25.59
CA LYS A 220 -0.47 -8.64 25.94
C LYS A 220 -1.62 -9.36 25.26
N GLU A 221 -2.78 -8.71 25.19
CA GLU A 221 -4.02 -9.20 24.60
C GLU A 221 -3.87 -9.26 23.07
N THR A 222 -3.29 -8.20 22.48
CA THR A 222 -2.91 -8.17 21.06
C THR A 222 -1.94 -9.30 20.72
N ALA A 223 -1.00 -9.62 21.61
CA ALA A 223 -0.06 -10.72 21.39
C ALA A 223 -0.71 -12.11 21.42
N LYS A 224 -1.95 -12.25 21.91
CA LYS A 224 -2.70 -13.51 21.91
C LYS A 224 -3.50 -13.64 20.61
N SER A 225 -4.34 -12.66 20.29
CA SER A 225 -5.21 -12.70 19.11
C SER A 225 -4.46 -12.52 17.80
N THR A 226 -4.58 -13.51 16.91
CA THR A 226 -4.11 -13.42 15.52
C THR A 226 -4.77 -12.26 14.77
N LYS A 227 -6.07 -12.05 14.92
CA LYS A 227 -6.81 -10.97 14.23
C LYS A 227 -6.33 -9.59 14.66
N ALA A 228 -6.14 -9.38 15.97
CA ALA A 228 -5.64 -8.11 16.48
C ALA A 228 -4.22 -7.81 15.96
N LYS A 229 -3.33 -8.81 15.88
CA LYS A 229 -1.99 -8.65 15.28
C LYS A 229 -2.05 -8.23 13.83
N GLU A 230 -2.85 -8.94 13.03
CA GLU A 230 -2.95 -8.66 11.60
C GLU A 230 -3.52 -7.25 11.34
N VAL A 231 -4.53 -6.82 12.10
CA VAL A 231 -5.07 -5.46 11.99
C VAL A 231 -4.05 -4.41 12.42
N LYS A 232 -3.29 -4.65 13.51
CA LYS A 232 -2.22 -3.75 13.95
C LYS A 232 -1.14 -3.64 12.88
N GLU A 233 -0.62 -4.76 12.39
CA GLU A 233 0.43 -4.81 11.35
C GLU A 233 -0.03 -4.13 10.06
N ALA A 234 -1.27 -4.37 9.64
CA ALA A 234 -1.90 -3.67 8.52
C ALA A 234 -1.94 -2.14 8.73
N GLY A 235 -2.32 -1.71 9.92
CA GLY A 235 -2.34 -0.31 10.34
C GLY A 235 -0.94 0.32 10.28
N GLU A 236 0.07 -0.35 10.83
CA GLU A 236 1.46 0.10 10.82
C GLU A 236 1.99 0.23 9.38
N ASN A 237 1.78 -0.79 8.55
CA ASN A 237 2.16 -0.76 7.14
C ASN A 237 1.52 0.42 6.39
N ARG A 238 0.24 0.69 6.65
CA ARG A 238 -0.48 1.82 6.04
C ARG A 238 0.00 3.18 6.57
N ARG A 239 0.29 3.28 7.87
CA ARG A 239 0.90 4.48 8.49
C ARG A 239 2.22 4.80 7.80
N ASP A 240 3.10 3.80 7.66
CA ASP A 240 4.43 3.98 7.07
C ASP A 240 4.33 4.39 5.58
N ALA A 241 3.39 3.80 4.83
CA ALA A 241 3.11 4.19 3.46
C ALA A 241 2.62 5.65 3.35
N LEU A 242 1.72 6.09 4.24
CA LEU A 242 1.25 7.47 4.31
C LEU A 242 2.36 8.45 4.68
N GLU A 243 3.21 8.11 5.65
CA GLU A 243 4.38 8.91 6.01
C GLU A 243 5.32 9.08 4.81
N LYS A 244 5.60 7.98 4.11
CA LYS A 244 6.46 7.97 2.93
C LYS A 244 5.92 8.86 1.82
N VAL A 245 4.64 8.75 1.46
CA VAL A 245 4.06 9.59 0.38
C VAL A 245 3.97 11.06 0.80
N LEU A 246 3.71 11.37 2.07
CA LEU A 246 3.70 12.74 2.58
C LEU A 246 5.10 13.36 2.57
N ALA A 247 6.14 12.59 2.91
CA ALA A 247 7.52 13.02 2.80
C ALA A 247 7.90 13.32 1.35
N GLN A 248 7.51 12.45 0.41
CA GLN A 248 7.74 12.65 -1.02
C GLN A 248 7.01 13.88 -1.55
N LEU A 249 5.74 14.10 -1.19
CA LEU A 249 4.99 15.30 -1.57
C LEU A 249 5.67 16.58 -1.08
N ARG A 250 6.33 16.54 0.09
CA ARG A 250 7.12 17.69 0.59
C ARG A 250 8.37 17.93 -0.26
N LEU A 251 9.05 16.89 -0.73
CA LEU A 251 10.19 17.05 -1.63
C LEU A 251 9.75 17.65 -2.97
N VAL A 252 8.66 17.12 -3.54
CA VAL A 252 8.06 17.62 -4.79
C VAL A 252 7.62 19.08 -4.65
N GLU A 253 7.09 19.48 -3.48
CA GLU A 253 6.76 20.89 -3.20
C GLU A 253 7.99 21.81 -3.30
N LEU A 254 9.11 21.42 -2.69
CA LEU A 254 10.35 22.20 -2.73
C LEU A 254 10.91 22.30 -4.16
N ASP A 255 10.87 21.19 -4.91
CA ASP A 255 11.30 21.17 -6.30
C ASP A 255 10.40 22.03 -7.20
N ALA A 256 9.10 22.05 -6.93
CA ALA A 256 8.16 22.93 -7.63
C ALA A 256 8.46 24.40 -7.38
N GLU A 257 8.71 24.80 -6.14
CA GLU A 257 9.06 26.18 -5.81
C GLU A 257 10.35 26.61 -6.53
N ARG A 258 11.38 25.76 -6.49
CA ARG A 258 12.64 26.00 -7.19
C ARG A 258 12.44 26.09 -8.71
N SER A 259 11.67 25.17 -9.28
CA SER A 259 11.36 25.12 -10.71
C SER A 259 10.60 26.37 -11.17
N VAL A 260 9.54 26.75 -10.44
CA VAL A 260 8.74 27.96 -10.72
C VAL A 260 9.58 29.22 -10.57
N SER A 261 10.42 29.32 -9.54
CA SER A 261 11.31 30.47 -9.35
C SER A 261 12.26 30.63 -10.53
N LYS A 262 12.97 29.57 -10.92
CA LYS A 262 13.88 29.58 -12.07
C LYS A 262 13.17 30.01 -13.36
N ALA A 263 11.96 29.51 -13.60
CA ALA A 263 11.18 29.88 -14.77
C ALA A 263 10.76 31.35 -14.75
N LYS A 264 10.31 31.87 -13.60
CA LYS A 264 9.97 33.29 -13.44
C LYS A 264 11.18 34.21 -13.62
N ASP A 265 12.32 33.83 -13.07
CA ASP A 265 13.58 34.59 -13.24
C ASP A 265 13.97 34.67 -14.70
N GLN A 266 13.84 33.56 -15.43
CA GLN A 266 14.13 33.53 -16.86
C GLN A 266 13.17 34.40 -17.69
N VAL A 267 11.88 34.41 -17.34
CA VAL A 267 10.90 35.30 -17.98
C VAL A 267 11.21 36.76 -17.69
N LYS A 268 11.68 37.07 -16.48
CA LYS A 268 12.12 38.42 -16.10
C LYS A 268 13.37 38.84 -16.88
N ASP A 269 14.36 37.97 -17.01
CA ASP A 269 15.57 38.23 -17.81
C ASP A 269 15.21 38.52 -19.27
N TRP A 270 14.28 37.77 -19.85
CA TRP A 270 13.72 38.07 -21.18
C TRP A 270 13.06 39.44 -21.27
N ALA A 271 12.19 39.79 -20.33
CA ALA A 271 11.54 41.10 -20.29
C ALA A 271 12.55 42.24 -20.18
N ASP A 272 13.56 42.09 -19.33
CA ASP A 272 14.57 43.12 -19.10
C ASP A 272 15.46 43.30 -20.33
N ALA A 273 15.84 42.22 -20.99
CA ALA A 273 16.63 42.29 -22.21
C ALA A 273 15.85 42.84 -23.41
N LEU A 274 14.60 42.41 -23.63
CA LEU A 274 13.73 43.01 -24.66
C LEU A 274 13.51 44.50 -24.38
N GLY A 275 13.39 44.90 -23.11
CA GLY A 275 13.32 46.32 -22.73
C GLY A 275 14.61 47.09 -23.07
N ARG A 276 15.79 46.47 -22.97
CA ARG A 276 17.06 47.06 -23.44
C ARG A 276 17.10 47.17 -24.97
N PHE A 277 16.68 46.13 -25.68
CA PHE A 277 16.64 46.13 -27.15
C PHE A 277 15.67 47.16 -27.72
N PHE A 278 14.50 47.33 -27.08
CA PHE A 278 13.55 48.40 -27.43
C PHE A 278 14.21 49.79 -27.33
N ARG A 279 14.85 50.08 -26.18
CA ARG A 279 15.52 51.36 -25.95
C ARG A 279 16.69 51.59 -26.90
N LEU A 280 17.43 50.53 -27.24
CA LEU A 280 18.48 50.58 -28.25
C LEU A 280 17.90 51.00 -29.61
N GLY A 281 16.77 50.40 -30.01
CA GLY A 281 16.08 50.76 -31.25
C GLY A 281 15.60 52.21 -31.25
N GLU A 282 14.96 52.66 -30.18
CA GLU A 282 14.53 54.06 -30.02
C GLU A 282 15.71 55.05 -30.06
N MET A 283 16.84 54.70 -29.44
CA MET A 283 18.06 55.50 -29.52
C MET A 283 18.56 55.61 -30.96
N VAL A 284 18.64 54.49 -31.68
CA VAL A 284 19.11 54.51 -33.08
C VAL A 284 18.16 55.31 -33.98
N THR A 285 16.85 55.15 -33.82
CA THR A 285 15.85 55.98 -34.54
C THR A 285 16.02 57.47 -34.23
N ALA A 286 16.21 57.82 -32.95
CA ALA A 286 16.38 59.21 -32.54
C ALA A 286 17.66 59.82 -33.13
N LEU A 287 18.77 59.08 -33.07
CA LEU A 287 20.05 59.52 -33.62
C LEU A 287 19.99 59.69 -35.17
N ALA A 288 19.19 58.87 -35.87
CA ALA A 288 18.99 58.98 -37.32
C ALA A 288 18.30 60.29 -37.73
N SER A 289 17.63 60.95 -36.77
CA SER A 289 16.93 62.22 -36.97
C SER A 289 17.75 63.43 -36.51
N THR A 290 19.00 63.24 -36.07
CA THR A 290 19.87 64.34 -35.62
C THR A 290 20.82 64.76 -36.74
N ASP A 291 21.11 66.06 -36.83
CA ASP A 291 22.12 66.61 -37.74
C ASP A 291 23.57 66.33 -37.28
N ASP A 292 23.77 65.44 -36.29
CA ASP A 292 25.11 65.04 -35.85
C ASP A 292 25.72 64.08 -36.87
N ALA A 293 26.57 64.63 -37.75
CA ALA A 293 27.25 63.87 -38.81
C ALA A 293 28.01 62.63 -38.30
N ARG A 294 28.48 62.64 -37.05
CA ARG A 294 29.17 61.48 -36.44
C ARG A 294 28.18 60.38 -36.06
N ALA A 295 27.03 60.76 -35.51
CA ALA A 295 25.93 59.84 -35.25
C ALA A 295 25.38 59.27 -36.57
N GLU A 296 25.16 60.15 -37.56
CA GLU A 296 24.62 59.80 -38.87
C GLU A 296 25.48 58.74 -39.59
N SER A 297 26.81 58.90 -39.54
CA SER A 297 27.77 57.91 -40.06
C SER A 297 27.61 56.55 -39.41
N ALA A 298 27.58 56.48 -38.07
CA ALA A 298 27.47 55.20 -37.36
C ALA A 298 26.13 54.48 -37.61
N ILE A 299 25.05 55.24 -37.81
CA ILE A 299 23.69 54.72 -37.99
C ILE A 299 23.42 54.29 -39.42
N LYS A 300 23.88 55.07 -40.41
CA LYS A 300 23.82 54.66 -41.82
C LYS A 300 24.50 53.31 -42.02
N THR A 301 25.57 53.03 -41.26
CA THR A 301 26.22 51.73 -41.28
C THR A 301 25.36 50.65 -40.60
N ALA A 302 24.70 50.95 -39.47
CA ALA A 302 23.90 50.01 -38.68
C ALA A 302 22.55 49.56 -39.30
N ASN A 303 22.23 50.01 -40.52
CA ASN A 303 21.09 49.61 -41.34
C ASN A 303 19.73 49.78 -40.63
N ASN A 304 19.01 50.88 -40.95
CA ASN A 304 17.68 51.17 -40.41
C ASN A 304 16.73 49.96 -40.44
N GLU A 305 16.87 49.07 -41.44
CA GLU A 305 16.10 47.83 -41.55
C GLU A 305 16.32 46.87 -40.36
N THR A 306 17.58 46.64 -39.94
CA THR A 306 17.92 45.76 -38.81
C THR A 306 17.30 46.28 -37.51
N VAL A 307 17.35 47.59 -37.30
CA VAL A 307 16.79 48.25 -36.11
C VAL A 307 15.27 48.15 -36.09
N GLU A 308 14.61 48.36 -37.24
CA GLU A 308 13.17 48.21 -37.36
C GLU A 308 12.72 46.76 -37.12
N GLU A 309 13.52 45.76 -37.54
CA GLU A 309 13.27 44.36 -37.20
C GLU A 309 13.38 44.08 -35.69
N ILE A 310 14.40 44.64 -35.02
CA ILE A 310 14.52 44.55 -33.56
C ILE A 310 13.31 45.17 -32.87
N LYS A 311 12.89 46.37 -33.30
CA LYS A 311 11.72 47.08 -32.75
C LYS A 311 10.42 46.29 -32.94
N LYS A 312 10.23 45.61 -34.07
CA LYS A 312 9.08 44.72 -34.31
C LYS A 312 9.02 43.56 -33.31
N VAL A 313 10.17 43.03 -32.89
CA VAL A 313 10.22 41.90 -31.95
C VAL A 313 10.17 42.36 -30.51
N ALA A 314 10.86 43.45 -30.17
CA ALA A 314 11.04 43.99 -28.83
C ALA A 314 10.20 45.26 -28.62
N THR A 315 8.88 45.18 -28.80
CA THR A 315 8.00 46.33 -28.56
C THR A 315 7.85 46.61 -27.07
N GLU A 316 7.62 47.88 -26.71
CA GLU A 316 7.29 48.25 -25.32
C GLU A 316 6.08 47.47 -24.80
N GLN A 317 5.06 47.29 -25.64
CA GLN A 317 3.87 46.51 -25.29
C GLN A 317 4.24 45.06 -24.97
N LYS A 318 5.08 44.41 -25.77
CA LYS A 318 5.49 43.02 -25.51
C LYS A 318 6.30 42.89 -24.21
N VAL A 319 7.15 43.87 -23.88
CA VAL A 319 7.86 43.92 -22.60
C VAL A 319 6.87 44.04 -21.44
N LYS A 320 5.86 44.91 -21.57
CA LYS A 320 4.79 45.05 -20.58
C LYS A 320 4.01 43.74 -20.45
N ASP A 321 3.63 43.11 -21.56
CA ASP A 321 2.90 41.86 -21.58
C ASP A 321 3.69 40.75 -20.87
N ILE A 322 4.99 40.59 -21.16
CA ILE A 322 5.84 39.60 -20.49
C ILE A 322 5.95 39.89 -18.98
N ARG A 323 6.10 41.15 -18.57
CA ARG A 323 6.15 41.52 -17.15
C ARG A 323 4.82 41.26 -16.43
N LYS A 324 3.70 41.52 -17.09
CA LYS A 324 2.36 41.24 -16.59
C LYS A 324 2.16 39.76 -16.33
N LEU A 325 2.65 38.91 -17.22
CA LEU A 325 2.58 37.46 -17.07
C LEU A 325 3.21 36.97 -15.77
N VAL A 326 4.26 37.64 -15.27
CA VAL A 326 4.96 37.26 -14.02
C VAL A 326 4.33 37.89 -12.78
N ASN A 327 4.00 39.19 -12.84
CA ASN A 327 3.75 39.99 -11.64
C ASN A 327 2.29 40.44 -11.45
N GLU A 328 1.51 40.58 -12.52
CA GLU A 328 0.22 41.26 -12.44
C GLU A 328 -0.96 40.29 -12.55
N VAL A 329 -2.04 40.63 -11.86
CA VAL A 329 -3.31 39.93 -11.91
C VAL A 329 -4.26 40.76 -12.79
N ASP A 330 -3.92 40.89 -14.07
CA ASP A 330 -4.85 41.48 -15.05
C ASP A 330 -5.96 40.47 -15.41
N ASP A 331 -7.04 40.94 -16.03
CA ASP A 331 -8.22 40.09 -16.27
C ASP A 331 -7.93 38.94 -17.25
N ALA A 332 -7.01 39.14 -18.21
CA ALA A 332 -6.53 38.08 -19.10
C ALA A 332 -5.76 36.99 -18.33
N THR A 333 -4.88 37.40 -17.41
CA THR A 333 -4.12 36.50 -16.54
C THR A 333 -5.05 35.79 -15.56
N LYS A 334 -6.05 36.48 -14.97
CA LYS A 334 -7.09 35.83 -14.16
C LYS A 334 -7.83 34.75 -14.95
N THR A 335 -8.26 35.07 -16.17
CA THR A 335 -9.02 34.15 -17.03
C THR A 335 -8.18 32.91 -17.38
N ARG A 336 -6.93 33.12 -17.81
CA ARG A 336 -5.97 32.02 -18.08
C ARG A 336 -5.78 31.15 -16.83
N ARG A 337 -5.57 31.78 -15.68
CA ARG A 337 -5.39 31.09 -14.39
C ARG A 337 -6.61 30.27 -13.99
N VAL A 338 -7.82 30.80 -14.15
CA VAL A 338 -9.08 30.06 -13.91
C VAL A 338 -9.17 28.83 -14.80
N THR A 339 -8.92 28.97 -16.11
CA THR A 339 -8.94 27.84 -17.05
C THR A 339 -7.92 26.76 -16.68
N ILE A 340 -6.70 27.16 -16.28
CA ILE A 340 -5.65 26.24 -15.84
C ILE A 340 -6.05 25.54 -14.54
N VAL A 341 -6.60 26.29 -13.57
CA VAL A 341 -7.12 25.73 -12.32
C VAL A 341 -8.19 24.68 -12.59
N GLU A 342 -9.16 24.97 -13.46
CA GLU A 342 -10.21 24.01 -13.82
C GLU A 342 -9.64 22.77 -14.50
N LYS A 343 -8.66 22.93 -15.41
CA LYS A 343 -8.00 21.81 -16.08
C LYS A 343 -7.27 20.91 -15.09
N ILE A 344 -6.46 21.49 -14.19
CA ILE A 344 -5.70 20.75 -13.18
C ILE A 344 -6.65 20.10 -12.18
N LYS A 345 -7.69 20.81 -11.74
CA LYS A 345 -8.72 20.26 -10.87
C LYS A 345 -9.36 19.03 -11.51
N LYS A 346 -9.76 19.09 -12.78
CA LYS A 346 -10.32 17.94 -13.51
C LYS A 346 -9.31 16.80 -13.66
N GLU A 347 -8.04 17.09 -13.91
CA GLU A 347 -6.98 16.08 -14.02
C GLU A 347 -6.74 15.37 -12.68
N VAL A 348 -6.65 16.13 -11.59
CA VAL A 348 -6.51 15.58 -10.23
C VAL A 348 -7.76 14.81 -9.82
N GLU A 349 -8.96 15.34 -10.06
CA GLU A 349 -10.22 14.64 -9.78
C GLU A 349 -10.33 13.33 -10.59
N SER A 350 -10.00 13.35 -11.88
CA SER A 350 -10.01 12.13 -12.71
C SER A 350 -8.98 11.11 -12.23
N ALA A 351 -7.77 11.54 -11.86
CA ALA A 351 -6.75 10.66 -11.32
C ALA A 351 -7.16 10.08 -9.96
N ASN A 352 -7.79 10.88 -9.10
CA ASN A 352 -8.32 10.46 -7.82
C ASN A 352 -9.46 9.44 -7.98
N VAL A 353 -10.40 9.67 -8.91
CA VAL A 353 -11.47 8.70 -9.22
C VAL A 353 -10.90 7.39 -9.74
N LYS A 354 -9.91 7.45 -10.65
CA LYS A 354 -9.22 6.24 -11.14
C LYS A 354 -8.46 5.52 -10.02
N ALA A 355 -7.82 6.26 -9.13
CA ALA A 355 -7.09 5.70 -8.01
C ALA A 355 -8.05 5.05 -6.99
N ALA A 356 -9.18 5.69 -6.69
CA ALA A 356 -10.24 5.13 -5.86
C ALA A 356 -10.85 3.85 -6.48
N ALA A 357 -11.16 3.86 -7.78
CA ALA A 357 -11.70 2.69 -8.49
C ALA A 357 -10.73 1.50 -8.45
N ARG A 358 -9.41 1.74 -8.59
CA ARG A 358 -8.40 0.69 -8.44
C ARG A 358 -8.38 0.11 -7.03
N VAL A 359 -8.49 0.95 -6.01
CA VAL A 359 -8.55 0.47 -4.63
C VAL A 359 -9.84 -0.33 -4.38
N GLU A 360 -10.99 0.12 -4.89
CA GLU A 360 -12.23 -0.65 -4.80
C GLU A 360 -12.14 -2.01 -5.50
N GLU A 361 -11.49 -2.07 -6.65
CA GLU A 361 -11.23 -3.32 -7.39
C GLU A 361 -10.29 -4.24 -6.60
N GLU A 362 -9.16 -3.72 -6.10
CA GLU A 362 -8.22 -4.48 -5.25
C GLU A 362 -8.91 -5.03 -4.00
N VAL A 363 -9.74 -4.23 -3.32
CA VAL A 363 -10.52 -4.67 -2.16
C VAL A 363 -11.53 -5.76 -2.55
N ARG A 364 -12.20 -5.61 -3.70
CA ARG A 364 -13.16 -6.61 -4.18
C ARG A 364 -12.48 -7.94 -4.49
N GLU A 365 -11.35 -7.93 -5.18
CA GLU A 365 -10.60 -9.15 -5.51
C GLU A 365 -10.02 -9.80 -4.25
N ALA A 366 -9.58 -8.99 -3.27
CA ALA A 366 -9.12 -9.49 -1.98
C ALA A 366 -10.24 -10.18 -1.17
N ILE A 367 -11.46 -9.63 -1.19
CA ILE A 367 -12.65 -10.24 -0.58
C ILE A 367 -12.97 -11.59 -1.26
N LYS A 368 -13.04 -11.61 -2.60
CA LYS A 368 -13.30 -12.86 -3.35
C LYS A 368 -12.24 -13.92 -3.07
N ALA A 369 -10.97 -13.54 -3.04
CA ALA A 369 -9.88 -14.46 -2.73
C ALA A 369 -10.01 -15.06 -1.32
N LYS A 370 -10.44 -14.26 -0.34
CA LYS A 370 -10.73 -14.74 1.02
C LYS A 370 -11.92 -15.71 1.04
N GLU A 371 -13.02 -15.37 0.35
CA GLU A 371 -14.20 -16.25 0.26
C GLU A 371 -13.86 -17.61 -0.35
N ILE A 372 -13.06 -17.62 -1.42
CA ILE A 372 -12.56 -18.86 -2.06
C ILE A 372 -11.70 -19.66 -1.06
N ALA A 373 -10.76 -19.02 -0.38
CA ALA A 373 -9.90 -19.69 0.61
C ALA A 373 -10.73 -20.29 1.77
N ASP A 374 -11.72 -19.56 2.27
CA ASP A 374 -12.61 -20.03 3.34
C ASP A 374 -13.51 -21.18 2.89
N GLU A 375 -13.93 -21.21 1.62
CA GLU A 375 -14.67 -22.32 1.03
C GLU A 375 -13.78 -23.55 0.84
N GLU A 376 -12.55 -23.39 0.34
CA GLU A 376 -11.57 -24.47 0.19
C GLU A 376 -11.20 -25.09 1.54
N GLU A 377 -11.02 -24.28 2.58
CA GLU A 377 -10.74 -24.77 3.93
C GLU A 377 -11.92 -25.55 4.50
N ARG A 378 -13.16 -25.06 4.32
CA ARG A 378 -14.38 -25.78 4.72
C ARG A 378 -14.51 -27.11 3.97
N ALA A 379 -14.25 -27.11 2.66
CA ALA A 379 -14.26 -28.33 1.86
C ALA A 379 -13.16 -29.32 2.29
N ARG A 380 -11.97 -28.84 2.68
CA ARG A 380 -10.91 -29.69 3.24
C ARG A 380 -11.33 -30.33 4.56
N LYS A 381 -11.84 -29.56 5.52
CA LYS A 381 -12.31 -30.08 6.82
C LYS A 381 -13.45 -31.09 6.66
N ALA A 382 -14.39 -30.83 5.76
CA ALA A 382 -15.47 -31.78 5.48
C ALA A 382 -14.97 -33.10 4.89
N ARG A 383 -13.95 -33.06 4.01
CA ARG A 383 -13.31 -34.28 3.47
C ARG A 383 -12.57 -35.06 4.55
N GLU A 384 -11.81 -34.38 5.40
CA GLU A 384 -11.09 -35.00 6.53
C GLU A 384 -12.06 -35.64 7.54
N GLU A 385 -13.18 -34.98 7.85
CA GLU A 385 -14.22 -35.52 8.73
C GLU A 385 -14.94 -36.73 8.10
N GLU A 386 -15.22 -36.68 6.80
CA GLU A 386 -15.83 -37.81 6.09
C GLU A 386 -14.88 -39.02 6.04
N GLU A 387 -13.59 -38.80 5.77
CA GLU A 387 -12.56 -39.85 5.78
C GLU A 387 -12.44 -40.48 7.17
N ALA A 388 -12.36 -39.66 8.23
CA ALA A 388 -12.35 -40.15 9.61
C ALA A 388 -13.60 -40.97 9.96
N ARG A 389 -14.77 -40.57 9.45
CA ARG A 389 -16.01 -41.33 9.64
C ARG A 389 -15.98 -42.66 8.90
N ARG A 390 -15.45 -42.72 7.68
CA ARG A 390 -15.30 -43.97 6.91
C ARG A 390 -14.34 -44.94 7.61
N ASP A 391 -13.20 -44.45 8.08
CA ASP A 391 -12.23 -45.25 8.85
C ASP A 391 -12.83 -45.80 10.15
N ALA A 392 -13.64 -45.00 10.85
CA ALA A 392 -14.31 -45.44 12.06
C ALA A 392 -15.37 -46.51 11.77
N GLU A 393 -16.15 -46.35 10.70
CA GLU A 393 -17.15 -47.33 10.26
C GLU A 393 -16.47 -48.65 9.82
N GLU A 394 -15.38 -48.58 9.07
CA GLU A 394 -14.63 -49.76 8.64
C GLU A 394 -14.03 -50.51 9.84
N LYS A 395 -13.39 -49.80 10.78
CA LYS A 395 -12.90 -50.41 12.03
C LYS A 395 -14.02 -51.03 12.87
N ALA A 396 -15.20 -50.43 12.89
CA ALA A 396 -16.35 -51.00 13.59
C ALA A 396 -16.86 -52.27 12.90
N LYS A 397 -16.89 -52.31 11.57
CA LYS A 397 -17.24 -53.51 10.80
C LYS A 397 -16.23 -54.63 11.01
N GLN A 398 -14.94 -54.34 10.93
CA GLN A 398 -13.87 -55.33 11.19
C GLN A 398 -13.98 -55.93 12.59
N LYS A 399 -14.19 -55.11 13.63
CA LYS A 399 -14.40 -55.60 15.00
C LYS A 399 -15.66 -56.45 15.15
N ALA A 400 -16.75 -56.07 14.50
CA ALA A 400 -17.99 -56.84 14.53
C ALA A 400 -17.87 -58.19 13.80
N GLU A 401 -17.10 -58.24 12.72
CA GLU A 401 -16.80 -59.47 11.99
C GLU A 401 -15.86 -60.38 12.78
N GLU A 402 -14.80 -59.83 13.39
CA GLU A 402 -13.89 -60.56 14.29
C GLU A 402 -14.62 -61.12 15.50
N GLU A 403 -15.54 -60.35 16.12
CA GLU A 403 -16.35 -60.85 17.25
C GLU A 403 -17.31 -61.98 16.82
N LYS A 404 -17.90 -61.88 15.62
CA LYS A 404 -18.74 -62.96 15.07
C LYS A 404 -17.91 -64.21 14.77
N ALA A 405 -16.72 -64.06 14.20
CA ALA A 405 -15.80 -65.16 13.96
C ALA A 405 -15.40 -65.85 15.27
N ARG A 406 -15.04 -65.07 16.30
CA ARG A 406 -14.70 -65.60 17.63
C ARG A 406 -15.86 -66.37 18.27
N LYS A 407 -17.09 -65.84 18.19
CA LYS A 407 -18.28 -66.55 18.72
C LYS A 407 -18.56 -67.85 17.97
N ALA A 408 -18.36 -67.88 16.66
CA ALA A 408 -18.52 -69.10 15.86
C ALA A 408 -17.47 -70.16 16.22
N GLU A 409 -16.21 -69.76 16.44
CA GLU A 409 -15.15 -70.66 16.91
C GLU A 409 -15.44 -71.20 18.33
N GLU A 410 -15.83 -70.32 19.27
CA GLU A 410 -16.22 -70.72 20.63
C GLU A 410 -17.41 -71.71 20.63
N GLU A 411 -18.41 -71.51 19.77
CA GLU A 411 -19.56 -72.41 19.62
C GLU A 411 -19.16 -73.76 18.99
N GLU A 412 -18.29 -73.75 17.99
CA GLU A 412 -17.77 -74.99 17.40
C GLU A 412 -16.93 -75.79 18.40
N GLU A 413 -16.06 -75.14 19.16
CA GLU A 413 -15.26 -75.77 20.21
C GLU A 413 -16.17 -76.35 21.31
N ALA A 414 -17.18 -75.61 21.76
CA ALA A 414 -18.18 -76.11 22.71
C ALA A 414 -18.92 -77.35 22.17
N ARG A 415 -19.23 -77.39 20.87
CA ARG A 415 -19.84 -78.55 20.21
C ARG A 415 -18.89 -79.75 20.19
N ARG A 416 -17.59 -79.54 19.91
CA ARG A 416 -16.57 -80.60 19.94
C ARG A 416 -16.39 -81.18 21.34
N VAL A 417 -16.30 -80.34 22.37
CA VAL A 417 -16.19 -80.79 23.77
C VAL A 417 -17.46 -81.55 24.21
N ALA A 418 -18.64 -81.11 23.79
CA ALA A 418 -19.88 -81.83 24.08
C ALA A 418 -19.96 -83.20 23.38
N GLU A 419 -19.52 -83.28 22.12
CA GLU A 419 -19.46 -84.53 21.36
C GLU A 419 -18.43 -85.50 21.95
N GLU A 420 -17.26 -85.01 22.37
CA GLU A 420 -16.23 -85.82 23.01
C GLU A 420 -16.70 -86.35 24.38
N LYS A 421 -17.34 -85.51 25.20
CA LYS A 421 -17.97 -85.94 26.46
C LYS A 421 -19.09 -86.95 26.23
N ALA A 422 -19.86 -86.82 25.15
CA ALA A 422 -20.89 -87.80 24.79
C ALA A 422 -20.27 -89.14 24.36
N LYS A 423 -19.17 -89.12 23.60
CA LYS A 423 -18.41 -90.32 23.23
C LYS A 423 -17.79 -91.00 24.46
N GLN A 424 -17.17 -90.25 25.36
CA GLN A 424 -16.64 -90.79 26.62
C GLN A 424 -17.73 -91.43 27.47
N LYS A 425 -18.89 -90.78 27.64
CA LYS A 425 -20.02 -91.38 28.38
C LYS A 425 -20.56 -92.64 27.70
N ALA A 426 -20.61 -92.68 26.37
CA ALA A 426 -21.04 -93.86 25.63
C ALA A 426 -20.03 -95.02 25.74
N GLU A 427 -18.73 -94.73 25.74
CA GLU A 427 -17.68 -95.73 25.98
C GLU A 427 -17.67 -96.21 27.43
N GLU A 428 -17.86 -95.32 28.41
CA GLU A 428 -17.94 -95.67 29.82
C GLU A 428 -19.21 -96.49 30.10
N GLU A 429 -20.34 -96.19 29.45
CA GLU A 429 -21.55 -96.99 29.51
C GLU A 429 -21.37 -98.36 28.83
N LYS A 430 -20.67 -98.43 27.68
CA LYS A 430 -20.30 -99.70 27.04
C LYS A 430 -19.35 -100.52 27.90
N ALA A 431 -18.35 -99.91 28.54
CA ALA A 431 -17.46 -100.56 29.48
C ALA A 431 -18.19 -101.03 30.74
N ARG A 432 -19.19 -100.27 31.21
CA ARG A 432 -20.07 -100.70 32.31
C ARG A 432 -20.94 -101.88 31.91
N LYS A 433 -21.52 -101.86 30.70
CA LYS A 433 -22.32 -102.97 30.16
C LYS A 433 -21.47 -104.23 29.92
N ALA A 434 -20.24 -104.09 29.45
CA ALA A 434 -19.29 -105.21 29.30
C ALA A 434 -18.90 -105.81 30.67
N LYS A 435 -18.63 -104.96 31.68
CA LYS A 435 -18.39 -105.42 33.06
C LYS A 435 -19.64 -106.05 33.70
N GLU A 436 -20.84 -105.58 33.35
CA GLU A 436 -22.10 -106.17 33.82
C GLU A 436 -22.42 -107.50 33.12
N GLU A 437 -22.05 -107.66 31.84
CA GLU A 437 -22.14 -108.94 31.11
C GLU A 437 -21.11 -109.96 31.59
N GLU A 438 -19.85 -109.55 31.83
CA GLU A 438 -18.85 -110.40 32.49
C GLU A 438 -19.30 -110.80 33.91
N ALA A 439 -19.91 -109.88 34.66
CA ALA A 439 -20.48 -110.19 35.98
C ALA A 439 -21.69 -111.13 35.88
N LYS A 440 -22.51 -111.06 34.82
CA LYS A 440 -23.62 -111.99 34.58
C LYS A 440 -23.14 -113.36 34.12
N GLN A 441 -22.10 -113.46 33.28
CA GLN A 441 -21.49 -114.73 32.88
C GLN A 441 -20.73 -115.39 34.04
N ALA A 442 -20.03 -114.60 34.88
CA ALA A 442 -19.45 -115.09 36.12
C ALA A 442 -20.50 -115.53 37.15
N ALA A 443 -21.66 -114.85 37.20
CA ALA A 443 -22.78 -115.23 38.07
C ALA A 443 -23.60 -116.43 37.55
N GLU A 444 -23.60 -116.72 36.25
CA GLU A 444 -24.25 -117.91 35.67
C GLU A 444 -23.40 -119.17 35.87
N VAL A 445 -22.07 -119.08 35.71
CA VAL A 445 -21.14 -120.17 36.04
C VAL A 445 -21.04 -120.40 37.56
N ALA A 446 -21.26 -119.37 38.38
CA ALA A 446 -21.33 -119.50 39.83
C ALA A 446 -22.70 -120.02 40.35
N LYS A 447 -23.78 -119.96 39.54
CA LYS A 447 -25.11 -120.49 39.92
C LYS A 447 -25.26 -122.00 39.70
N GLU A 448 -24.36 -122.64 38.94
CA GLU A 448 -24.33 -124.11 38.78
C GLU A 448 -23.43 -124.84 39.78
N LYS A 449 -22.57 -124.14 40.54
CA LYS A 449 -21.59 -124.77 41.44
C LYS A 449 -21.74 -124.44 42.92
N VAL A 450 -22.81 -123.74 43.34
CA VAL A 450 -23.03 -123.37 44.75
C VAL A 450 -24.48 -123.65 45.19
N LYS A 451 -24.98 -124.85 44.85
CA LYS A 451 -26.07 -125.53 45.58
C LYS A 451 -25.54 -126.59 46.56
N GLU A 452 -24.22 -126.64 46.73
CA GLU A 452 -23.57 -127.35 47.82
C GLU A 452 -22.93 -126.35 48.78
N GLU A 453 -23.33 -126.49 50.04
CA GLU A 453 -22.58 -126.11 51.23
C GLU A 453 -22.54 -124.64 51.66
N ALA A 454 -23.64 -124.28 52.31
CA ALA A 454 -23.71 -123.30 53.38
C ALA A 454 -22.64 -123.51 54.47
N LYS A 455 -21.98 -122.42 54.90
CA LYS A 455 -21.88 -121.98 56.31
C LYS A 455 -20.84 -120.86 56.54
N LYS A 456 -21.27 -119.89 57.34
CA LYS A 456 -20.54 -119.20 58.45
C LYS A 456 -19.78 -117.87 58.20
N LYS A 457 -20.22 -116.90 59.02
CA LYS A 457 -19.48 -115.94 59.90
C LYS A 457 -18.75 -114.78 59.21
N LYS A 458 -19.08 -113.51 59.49
CA LYS A 458 -18.96 -112.67 60.72
C LYS A 458 -17.54 -112.14 61.01
N ASP A 459 -17.53 -110.80 61.08
CA ASP A 459 -16.79 -109.88 61.96
C ASP A 459 -15.32 -109.50 61.66
N GLY A 460 -15.04 -108.21 61.87
CA GLY A 460 -13.72 -107.64 62.15
C GLY A 460 -13.29 -106.56 61.16
N SER A 461 -13.54 -105.27 61.40
CA SER A 461 -12.75 -104.38 62.29
C SER A 461 -11.33 -104.11 61.80
N SER A 462 -11.04 -102.85 61.45
CA SER A 462 -9.95 -102.01 62.00
C SER A 462 -9.44 -100.99 60.98
N SER A 463 -9.47 -99.71 61.38
CA SER A 463 -8.59 -98.61 60.93
C SER A 463 -7.09 -98.99 61.12
N PRO A 464 -6.06 -98.16 60.81
CA PRO A 464 -6.05 -96.71 60.53
C PRO A 464 -4.95 -96.22 59.54
N ALA A 465 -4.74 -94.89 59.55
CA ALA A 465 -3.46 -94.19 59.34
C ALA A 465 -3.05 -93.89 57.88
N LEU A 466 -3.07 -92.62 57.46
CA LEU A 466 -1.97 -91.63 57.52
C LEU A 466 -0.87 -91.92 56.49
N MET A 467 -0.63 -90.98 55.58
CA MET A 467 0.71 -90.49 55.21
C MET A 467 0.62 -89.29 54.24
N HIS A 468 1.28 -88.20 54.64
CA HIS A 468 2.00 -87.19 53.83
C HIS A 468 1.29 -86.04 53.05
N SER A 469 1.31 -84.87 53.70
CA SER A 469 1.64 -83.52 53.18
C SER A 469 3.07 -83.48 52.56
N PRO A 470 3.46 -82.55 51.64
CA PRO A 470 3.69 -81.09 51.88
C PRO A 470 3.22 -80.18 50.71
N LEU A 471 2.91 -78.88 50.83
CA LEU A 471 3.66 -77.71 51.31
C LEU A 471 4.87 -77.33 50.42
N LEU A 472 4.94 -76.02 50.09
CA LEU A 472 6.06 -75.25 49.49
C LEU A 472 6.02 -75.11 47.96
N LEU A 473 6.28 -73.95 47.32
CA LEU A 473 6.42 -72.52 47.64
C LEU A 473 6.86 -71.87 46.31
N LEU A 474 6.73 -70.54 46.22
CA LEU A 474 7.62 -69.62 45.47
C LEU A 474 7.57 -69.61 43.92
N LEU A 475 7.03 -68.52 43.35
CA LEU A 475 7.77 -67.37 42.78
C LEU A 475 6.75 -66.41 42.13
N LEU A 476 6.48 -65.19 42.61
CA LEU A 476 7.28 -63.95 42.51
C LEU A 476 7.80 -63.65 41.10
N SER A 477 7.35 -62.51 40.53
CA SER A 477 7.89 -61.67 39.43
C SER A 477 6.76 -61.36 38.42
N VAL A 478 6.16 -60.16 38.29
CA VAL A 478 6.62 -58.81 38.61
C VAL A 478 5.40 -57.97 38.97
N LEU A 479 5.34 -57.61 40.25
CA LEU A 479 4.86 -56.31 40.70
C LEU A 479 5.99 -55.32 40.40
N GLY A 480 5.71 -54.28 39.62
CA GLY A 480 6.53 -53.08 39.48
C GLY A 480 5.69 -52.05 38.72
N CYS A 481 5.38 -50.86 39.21
CA CYS A 481 5.79 -50.14 40.40
C CYS A 481 4.67 -49.14 40.75
N THR A 482 4.40 -49.00 42.05
CA THR A 482 4.18 -47.73 42.78
C THR A 482 3.59 -46.51 42.05
N LEU A 483 2.38 -46.11 42.47
CA LEU A 483 2.13 -44.85 43.18
C LEU A 483 3.36 -43.91 43.31
N VAL A 484 3.36 -42.77 42.61
CA VAL A 484 3.96 -41.50 43.06
C VAL A 484 3.17 -40.36 42.40
N CYS A 485 2.61 -39.48 43.26
CA CYS A 485 2.05 -38.15 42.99
C CYS A 485 0.66 -38.06 42.32
#